data_AF-A0A940ZSF5-F1
#
_entry.id   AF-A0A940ZSF5-F1
#
_cell.length_a   1.000
_cell.length_b   1.000
_cell.length_c   1.000
_cell.angle_alpha   90.00
_cell.angle_beta   90.00
_cell.angle_gamma   90.00
#
_symmetry.space_group_name_H-M   'P 1'
#
loop_
_entity.id
_entity.type
_entity.pdbx_description
1 polymer ?
#
loop_
_entity_poly.entity_id
_entity_poly.type
_entity_poly.pdbx_seq_one_letter_code
_entity_poly.pdbx_strand_id
1 'polypeptide(L)' 'MKTIIELITVEVKEAFAQKGYEEKFGVVTLSNRPDLCQYQCNGALAAAKQYKTAPIKIAQEIT' A
#
# COMPACT_ATOMS: atom_id res chain seq x y z
N MET A 1 -6.74 -17.99 12.70
CA MET A 1 -6.85 -16.60 13.20
C MET A 1 -5.94 -15.74 12.34
N LYS A 2 -6.45 -14.67 11.72
CA LYS A 2 -5.61 -13.75 10.93
C LYS A 2 -4.88 -12.79 11.87
N THR A 3 -3.64 -12.47 11.54
CA THR A 3 -2.85 -11.44 12.21
C THR A 3 -3.35 -10.05 11.81
N ILE A 4 -3.05 -9.04 12.62
CA ILE A 4 -3.43 -7.65 12.31
C ILE A 4 -2.82 -7.17 10.99
N ILE A 5 -1.59 -7.58 10.66
CA ILE A 5 -0.93 -7.18 9.42
C ILE A 5 -1.56 -7.81 8.18
N GLU A 6 -2.08 -9.03 8.29
CA GLU A 6 -2.84 -9.68 7.22
C GLU A 6 -4.18 -8.99 6.99
N LEU A 7 -4.84 -8.53 8.06
CA LEU A 7 -6.08 -7.76 7.95
C LEU A 7 -5.83 -6.42 7.25
N ILE A 8 -4.82 -5.65 7.69
CA ILE A 8 -4.47 -4.36 7.06
C ILE A 8 -4.03 -4.59 5.60
N THR A 9 -3.29 -5.67 5.31
CA THR A 9 -2.91 -6.00 3.92
C THR A 9 -4.14 -6.22 3.04
N VAL A 10 -5.19 -6.88 3.54
CA VAL A 10 -6.42 -7.09 2.76
C VAL A 10 -7.08 -5.74 2.42
N GLU A 11 -7.27 -4.86 3.41
CA GLU A 11 -7.88 -3.55 3.22
C GLU A 11 -7.10 -2.68 2.21
N VAL A 12 -5.77 -2.65 2.34
CA VAL A 12 -4.93 -1.85 1.44
C VAL A 12 -4.95 -2.43 0.02
N LYS A 13 -4.94 -3.76 -0.14
CA LYS A 13 -5.11 -4.39 -1.46
C LYS A 13 -6.42 -4.00 -2.12
N GLU A 14 -7.53 -4.04 -1.38
CA GLU A 14 -8.82 -3.60 -1.89
C GLU A 14 -8.81 -2.12 -2.29
N ALA A 15 -8.19 -1.24 -1.49
CA ALA A 15 -8.04 0.17 -1.84
C ALA A 15 -7.29 0.37 -3.18
N PHE A 16 -6.20 -0.39 -3.42
CA PHE A 16 -5.52 -0.38 -4.72
C PHE A 16 -6.44 -0.87 -5.85
N ALA A 17 -7.16 -1.97 -5.66
CA ALA A 17 -8.08 -2.51 -6.65
C ALA A 17 -9.22 -1.53 -7.00
N GLN A 18 -9.81 -0.87 -6.00
CA GLN A 18 -10.89 0.11 -6.16
C GLN A 18 -10.45 1.34 -6.97
N LYS A 19 -9.17 1.70 -6.92
CA LYS A 19 -8.58 2.77 -7.74
C LYS A 19 -8.05 2.30 -9.11
N GLY A 20 -8.25 1.03 -9.46
CA GLY A 20 -7.84 0.45 -10.73
C GLY A 20 -6.36 0.04 -10.80
N TYR A 21 -5.70 -0.07 -9.66
CA TYR A 21 -4.33 -0.55 -9.55
C TYR A 21 -4.29 -2.04 -9.20
N GLU A 22 -3.19 -2.72 -9.53
CA GLU A 22 -3.02 -4.12 -9.14
C GLU A 22 -2.88 -4.29 -7.62
N GLU A 23 -3.64 -5.23 -7.05
CA GLU A 23 -3.60 -5.57 -5.63
C GLU A 23 -2.19 -5.93 -5.13
N LYS A 24 -1.29 -6.43 -5.98
CA LYS A 24 0.09 -6.76 -5.60
C LYS A 24 0.85 -5.57 -4.99
N PHE A 25 0.40 -4.34 -5.27
CA PHE A 25 0.97 -3.13 -4.68
C PHE A 25 0.50 -2.90 -3.24
N GLY A 26 -0.66 -3.40 -2.83
CA GLY A 26 -1.23 -3.16 -1.49
C GLY A 26 -0.66 -4.01 -0.35
N VAL A 27 0.55 -4.57 -0.49
CA VAL A 27 1.15 -5.37 0.58
C VAL A 27 1.67 -4.47 1.69
N VAL A 28 1.31 -4.80 2.93
CA VAL A 28 1.70 -4.07 4.13
C VAL A 28 2.72 -4.89 4.90
N THR A 29 3.82 -4.24 5.29
CA THR A 29 4.90 -4.83 6.08
C THR A 29 5.07 -4.07 7.39
N LEU A 30 5.91 -4.59 8.29
CA LEU A 30 6.43 -3.77 9.38
C LEU A 30 7.14 -2.54 8.81
N SER A 31 6.99 -1.42 9.49
CA SER A 31 7.58 -0.16 9.06
C SER A 31 9.10 -0.19 9.15
N ASN A 32 9.76 0.38 8.13
CA ASN A 32 11.20 0.66 8.17
C ASN A 32 11.53 1.89 9.04
N ARG A 33 10.52 2.65 9.46
CA ARG A 33 10.61 3.80 10.35
C ARG A 33 9.66 3.58 11.54
N PRO A 34 10.02 2.68 12.47
CA PRO A 34 9.17 2.34 13.62
C PRO A 34 8.92 3.54 14.55
N ASP A 35 9.75 4.58 14.44
CA ASP A 35 9.57 5.87 15.09
C ASP A 35 8.42 6.70 14.51
N LEU A 36 7.97 6.42 13.28
CA LEU A 36 6.89 7.14 12.58
C LEU A 36 5.59 6.35 12.50
N CYS A 37 5.67 5.04 12.28
CA CYS A 37 4.48 4.18 12.19
C CYS A 37 4.84 2.71 12.45
N GLN A 38 3.86 1.88 12.79
CA GLN A 38 4.07 0.45 13.05
C GLN A 38 4.08 -0.38 11.76
N TYR A 39 3.27 0.03 10.77
CA TYR A 39 3.09 -0.66 9.50
C TYR A 39 3.27 0.30 8.33
N GLN A 40 3.71 -0.22 7.20
CA GLN A 40 3.97 0.55 5.99
C GLN A 40 3.59 -0.24 4.75
N CYS A 41 3.02 0.43 3.75
CA CYS A 41 2.89 -0.07 2.39
C CYS A 41 3.79 0.73 1.45
N ASN A 42 4.68 0.05 0.72
CA ASN A 42 5.58 0.68 -0.27
C ASN A 42 5.08 0.56 -1.72
N GLY A 43 3.84 0.07 -1.89
CA GLY A 43 3.21 -0.18 -3.18
C GLY A 43 3.18 1.01 -4.13
N ALA A 44 2.95 2.22 -3.59
CA ALA A 44 2.83 3.43 -4.38
C ALA A 44 4.08 3.73 -5.22
N LEU A 45 5.28 3.40 -4.71
CA LEU A 45 6.54 3.57 -5.45
C LEU A 45 6.63 2.61 -6.65
N ALA A 46 6.25 1.34 -6.45
CA ALA A 46 6.27 0.34 -7.50
C ALA A 46 5.17 0.59 -8.55
N ALA A 47 3.97 0.93 -8.10
CA ALA A 47 2.84 1.30 -8.94
C ALA A 47 3.17 2.54 -9.78
N ALA A 48 3.79 3.58 -9.19
CA ALA A 48 4.19 4.78 -9.91
C ALA A 48 5.08 4.51 -11.11
N LYS A 49 6.03 3.56 -10.98
CA LYS A 49 6.89 3.13 -12.08
C LYS A 49 6.08 2.47 -13.21
N GLN A 50 5.10 1.64 -12.87
CA GLN A 50 4.26 0.95 -13.85
C GLN A 50 3.28 1.90 -14.55
N TYR A 51 2.60 2.77 -13.80
CA TYR A 51 1.58 3.69 -14.32
C TYR A 51 2.13 5.05 -14.74
N LYS A 52 3.47 5.24 -14.68
CA LYS A 52 4.20 6.45 -15.11
C LYS A 52 3.62 7.73 -14.51
N THR A 53 3.39 7.72 -13.20
CA THR A 53 2.89 8.87 -12.44
C THR A 53 3.71 9.12 -11.18
N ALA A 54 3.45 10.22 -10.48
CA ALA A 54 4.16 10.54 -9.24
C ALA A 54 3.69 9.60 -8.10
N PRO A 55 4.60 9.00 -7.30
CA PRO A 55 4.23 8.12 -6.19
C PRO A 55 3.27 8.76 -5.18
N ILE A 56 3.44 10.06 -4.91
CA ILE A 56 2.57 10.79 -3.96
C ILE A 56 1.11 10.84 -4.44
N LYS A 57 0.88 10.89 -5.76
CA LYS A 57 -0.47 10.89 -6.31
C LYS A 57 -1.17 9.55 -6.02
N ILE A 58 -0.49 8.44 -6.27
CA ILE A 58 -1.02 7.11 -5.95
C ILE A 58 -1.21 6.98 -4.44
N ALA A 59 -0.23 7.36 -3.63
CA ALA A 59 -0.36 7.27 -2.16
C ALA A 59 -1.60 8.01 -1.65
N GLN A 60 -1.86 9.23 -2.16
CA GLN A 60 -3.05 10.02 -1.82
C GLN A 60 -4.37 9.39 -2.27
N GLU A 61 -4.37 8.64 -3.37
CA GLU A 61 -5.57 7.93 -3.83
C GLU A 61 -5.90 6.68 -2.99
N ILE A 62 -4.90 6.12 -2.31
CA ILE A 62 -5.03 4.91 -1.47
C ILE A 62 -5.26 5.22 0.01
N THR A 63 -5.01 6.47 0.44
CA THR A 63 -5.24 6.93 1.83
C THR A 63 -6.71 7.25 2.05
#